data_AF-A0A9P3A4M3-F1
#
_entry.id   AF-A0A9P3A4M3-F1
#
_cell.length_a   1.000
_cell.length_b   1.000
_cell.length_c   1.000
_cell.angle_alpha   90.00
_cell.angle_beta   90.00
_cell.angle_gamma   90.00
#
_symmetry.space_group_name_H-M   'P 1'
#
loop_
_entity.id
_entity.type
_entity.pdbx_description
1 polymer ?
#
loop_
_entity_poly.entity_id
_entity_poly.type
_entity_poly.pdbx_seq_one_letter_code
_entity_poly.pdbx_strand_id
1 'polypeptide(L)'
;MRPLFFKSTWGFERSAFPDLFPKVAALGYDGVDIKIFPEDDAETLRGLKEVTRANGLQVVCAAKSWPVELVNFTQLPGNTMEAHLAYYRSNIVSAMQMEPLMINVQSGCDHWTEDECIEFYWKTLEIDCELGVVGKASF
;
A
#
# COMPACT_ATOMS: atom_id res chain seq x y z
N MET A 1 -23.72 -1.57 10.62
CA MET A 1 -22.46 -1.14 9.96
C MET A 1 -22.70 -1.19 8.46
N ARG A 2 -22.37 -0.13 7.70
CA ARG A 2 -22.46 -0.12 6.23
C ARG A 2 -21.06 -0.40 5.65
N PRO A 3 -20.91 -1.24 4.62
CA PRO A 3 -19.63 -1.42 3.94
C PRO A 3 -19.19 -0.12 3.25
N LEU A 4 -17.88 0.12 3.23
CA LEU A 4 -17.25 1.22 2.51
C LEU A 4 -16.77 0.72 1.13
N PHE A 5 -16.95 1.51 0.09
CA PHE A 5 -16.56 1.17 -1.27
C PHE A 5 -15.38 2.00 -1.73
N PHE A 6 -14.29 1.35 -2.15
CA PHE A 6 -13.06 2.00 -2.60
C PHE A 6 -12.81 1.72 -4.08
N LYS A 7 -12.45 2.77 -4.85
CA LYS A 7 -12.00 2.61 -6.23
C LYS A 7 -10.48 2.44 -6.25
N SER A 8 -10.02 1.27 -6.68
CA SER A 8 -8.62 1.03 -6.97
C SER A 8 -8.12 1.91 -8.12
N THR A 9 -6.93 2.50 -7.97
CA THR A 9 -6.25 3.28 -9.03
C THR A 9 -5.40 2.42 -9.95
N TRP A 10 -5.49 1.09 -9.87
CA TRP A 10 -4.74 0.20 -10.74
C TRP A 10 -5.05 0.46 -12.22
N GLY A 11 -4.01 0.56 -13.04
CA GLY A 11 -4.12 0.88 -14.46
C GLY A 11 -4.33 2.37 -14.78
N PHE A 12 -4.33 3.25 -13.78
CA PHE A 12 -4.39 4.70 -13.98
C PHE A 12 -3.05 5.35 -13.64
N GLU A 13 -2.58 6.20 -14.55
CA GLU A 13 -1.47 7.11 -14.27
C GLU A 13 -1.92 8.22 -13.30
N ARG A 14 -0.97 8.72 -12.49
CA ARG A 14 -1.27 9.77 -11.50
C ARG A 14 -1.76 11.07 -12.12
N SER A 15 -1.32 11.37 -13.33
CA SER A 15 -1.79 12.53 -14.10
C SER A 15 -3.29 12.48 -14.38
N ALA A 16 -3.93 11.30 -14.33
CA ALA A 16 -5.38 11.16 -14.47
C ALA A 16 -6.15 11.39 -13.17
N PHE A 17 -5.50 11.42 -12.00
CA PHE A 17 -6.18 11.48 -10.71
C PHE A 17 -7.02 12.76 -10.51
N PRO A 18 -6.56 13.96 -10.92
CA PRO A 18 -7.37 15.17 -10.83
C PRO A 18 -8.73 15.07 -11.54
N ASP A 19 -8.81 14.34 -12.65
CA ASP A 19 -10.06 14.12 -13.38
C ASP A 19 -10.83 12.87 -12.93
N LEU A 20 -10.12 11.86 -12.42
CA LEU A 20 -10.68 10.58 -11.98
C LEU A 20 -11.39 10.73 -10.64
N PHE A 21 -10.77 11.37 -9.65
CA PHE A 21 -11.27 11.40 -8.27
C PHE A 21 -12.62 12.12 -8.13
N PRO A 22 -12.90 13.24 -8.83
CA PRO A 22 -14.23 13.84 -8.84
C PRO A 22 -15.31 12.89 -9.37
N LYS A 23 -14.98 12.10 -10.41
CA LYS A 23 -15.91 11.10 -10.97
C LYS A 23 -16.14 9.95 -10.00
N VAL A 24 -15.09 9.49 -9.31
CA VAL A 24 -15.18 8.47 -8.26
C VAL A 24 -16.09 8.94 -7.13
N ALA A 25 -15.91 10.17 -6.65
CA ALA A 25 -16.78 10.77 -5.63
C ALA A 25 -18.24 10.90 -6.13
N ALA A 26 -18.45 11.36 -7.36
CA ALA A 26 -19.79 11.49 -7.96
C ALA A 26 -20.52 10.14 -8.15
N LEU A 27 -19.77 9.05 -8.33
CA LEU A 27 -20.31 7.68 -8.38
C LEU A 27 -20.65 7.10 -6.99
N GLY A 28 -20.37 7.83 -5.91
CA GLY A 28 -20.72 7.44 -4.54
C GLY A 28 -19.71 6.51 -3.85
N TYR A 29 -18.46 6.44 -4.34
CA TYR A 29 -17.39 5.76 -3.62
C TYR A 29 -17.00 6.52 -2.35
N ASP A 30 -16.65 5.79 -1.30
CA ASP A 30 -16.20 6.35 -0.02
C ASP A 30 -14.71 6.73 -0.04
N GLY A 31 -13.94 6.15 -0.97
CA GLY A 31 -12.51 6.40 -1.08
C GLY A 31 -11.85 5.78 -2.29
N VAL A 32 -10.53 5.85 -2.28
CA VAL A 32 -9.64 5.29 -3.31
C VAL A 32 -8.57 4.42 -2.68
N ASP A 33 -8.19 3.36 -3.39
CA ASP A 33 -7.02 2.53 -3.08
C ASP A 33 -5.88 2.95 -4.00
N ILE A 34 -4.90 3.66 -3.42
CA ILE A 34 -3.80 4.31 -4.14
C ILE A 34 -2.51 3.54 -3.90
N LYS A 35 -1.81 3.26 -4.99
CA LYS A 35 -0.46 2.72 -4.96
C LYS A 35 0.55 3.82 -4.60
N ILE A 36 1.26 3.63 -3.49
CA ILE A 36 2.34 4.49 -3.02
C ILE A 36 3.67 3.78 -3.26
N PHE A 37 4.66 4.52 -3.74
CA PHE A 37 5.98 4.02 -4.04
C PHE A 37 7.02 4.63 -3.06
N PRO A 38 8.08 3.89 -2.68
CA PRO A 38 9.17 4.43 -1.86
C PRO A 38 9.79 5.72 -2.38
N GLU A 39 9.89 5.86 -3.69
CA GLU A 39 10.48 6.98 -4.41
C GLU A 39 9.56 8.21 -4.51
N ASP A 40 8.33 8.12 -4.01
CA ASP A 40 7.44 9.27 -3.95
C ASP A 40 7.96 10.31 -2.97
N ASP A 41 8.29 11.49 -3.49
CA ASP A 41 8.74 12.59 -2.66
C ASP A 41 7.60 13.25 -1.87
N ALA A 42 7.98 14.09 -0.91
CA ALA A 42 7.02 14.75 -0.02
C ALA A 42 6.09 15.73 -0.77
N GLU A 43 6.47 16.25 -1.93
CA GLU A 43 5.64 17.12 -2.75
C GLU A 43 4.55 16.30 -3.45
N THR A 44 4.93 15.18 -4.05
CA THR A 44 4.04 14.23 -4.70
C THR A 44 2.99 13.70 -3.72
N LEU A 45 3.43 13.24 -2.55
CA LEU A 45 2.53 12.71 -1.52
C LEU A 45 1.58 13.79 -0.97
N ARG A 46 2.05 15.03 -0.85
CA ARG A 46 1.21 16.17 -0.47
C ARG A 46 0.15 16.47 -1.54
N GLY A 47 0.53 16.49 -2.81
CA GLY A 47 -0.42 16.69 -3.92
C GLY A 47 -1.50 15.60 -3.95
N LEU A 48 -1.12 14.33 -3.77
CA LEU A 48 -2.08 13.23 -3.67
C LEU A 48 -3.04 13.38 -2.49
N LYS A 49 -2.54 13.78 -1.32
CA LYS A 49 -3.37 14.10 -0.14
C LYS A 49 -4.35 15.24 -0.40
N GLU A 50 -3.91 16.28 -1.09
CA GLU A 50 -4.77 17.43 -1.40
C GLU A 50 -5.90 17.04 -2.35
N VAL A 51 -5.61 16.30 -3.42
CA VAL A 51 -6.64 15.88 -4.40
C VAL A 51 -7.64 14.92 -3.75
N THR A 52 -7.20 13.98 -2.91
CA THR A 52 -8.11 13.05 -2.21
C THR A 52 -9.00 13.79 -1.21
N ARG A 53 -8.43 14.67 -0.38
CA ARG A 53 -9.19 15.48 0.59
C ARG A 53 -10.18 16.43 -0.08
N ALA A 54 -9.79 17.08 -1.18
CA ALA A 54 -10.66 18.00 -1.93
C ALA A 54 -11.92 17.31 -2.47
N ASN A 55 -11.86 16.00 -2.71
CA ASN A 55 -12.98 15.19 -3.18
C ASN A 55 -13.69 14.41 -2.06
N GLY A 56 -13.32 14.62 -0.79
CA GLY A 56 -13.92 13.91 0.34
C GLY A 56 -13.65 12.41 0.35
N LEU A 57 -12.61 11.94 -0.34
CA LEU A 57 -12.30 10.52 -0.50
C LEU A 57 -11.35 10.05 0.60
N GLN A 58 -11.70 8.96 1.27
CA GLN A 58 -10.78 8.24 2.15
C GLN A 58 -9.68 7.53 1.33
N VAL A 59 -8.54 7.26 1.98
CA VAL A 59 -7.40 6.62 1.34
C VAL A 59 -7.13 5.27 1.98
N VAL A 60 -7.08 4.24 1.12
CA VAL A 60 -6.36 2.99 1.38
C VAL A 60 -5.06 3.06 0.56
N CYS A 61 -3.96 2.59 1.14
CA CYS A 61 -2.69 2.51 0.41
C CYS A 61 -2.40 1.08 0.02
N ALA A 62 -2.14 0.83 -1.26
CA ALA A 62 -1.60 -0.44 -1.72
C ALA A 62 -0.07 -0.45 -1.54
N ALA A 63 0.42 -1.42 -0.80
CA ALA A 63 1.84 -1.68 -0.55
C ALA A 63 2.21 -3.10 -1.01
N LYS A 64 3.52 -3.37 -1.11
CA LYS A 64 4.04 -4.71 -1.42
C LYS A 64 5.16 -5.07 -0.46
N SER A 65 5.42 -6.36 -0.26
CA SER A 65 6.65 -6.81 0.42
C SER A 65 7.82 -7.03 -0.55
N TRP A 66 7.78 -6.50 -1.77
CA TRP A 66 8.84 -6.61 -2.77
C TRP A 66 8.91 -5.33 -3.62
N PRO A 67 9.96 -5.13 -4.44
CA PRO A 67 10.07 -3.99 -5.34
C PRO A 67 8.83 -3.87 -6.21
N VAL A 68 8.26 -2.68 -6.20
CA VAL A 68 6.95 -2.44 -6.77
C VAL A 68 6.92 -2.60 -8.29
N GLU A 69 8.08 -2.45 -8.94
CA GLU A 69 8.32 -2.58 -10.38
C GLU A 69 8.54 -4.03 -10.85
N LEU A 70 8.86 -4.96 -9.94
CA LEU A 70 9.24 -6.31 -10.31
C LEU A 70 8.05 -7.25 -10.19
N VAL A 71 7.47 -7.60 -11.33
CA VAL A 71 6.36 -8.57 -11.43
C VAL A 71 6.82 -9.99 -11.04
N ASN A 72 8.13 -10.27 -11.17
CA ASN A 72 8.72 -11.60 -10.89
C ASN A 72 9.81 -11.53 -9.82
N PHE A 73 9.71 -10.62 -8.84
CA PHE A 73 10.73 -10.56 -7.76
C PHE A 73 10.93 -11.92 -7.08
N THR A 74 9.86 -12.72 -7.00
CA THR A 74 9.88 -14.08 -6.45
C THR A 74 10.80 -15.06 -7.18
N GLN A 75 11.27 -14.71 -8.38
CA GLN A 75 12.15 -15.53 -9.22
C GLN A 75 13.56 -14.95 -9.38
N LEU A 76 13.86 -13.83 -8.71
CA LEU A 76 15.15 -13.15 -8.83
C LEU A 76 16.15 -13.58 -7.74
N PRO A 77 17.46 -13.61 -8.05
CA PRO A 77 18.49 -13.74 -7.03
C PRO A 77 18.35 -12.63 -5.98
N GLY A 78 18.38 -12.97 -4.69
CA GLY A 78 18.15 -12.03 -3.60
C GLY A 78 16.69 -11.93 -3.12
N ASN A 79 15.81 -12.79 -3.63
CA ASN A 79 14.46 -13.00 -3.11
C ASN A 79 14.48 -13.75 -1.75
N THR A 80 14.98 -13.09 -0.70
CA THR A 80 15.02 -13.64 0.66
C THR A 80 13.94 -13.02 1.53
N MET A 81 13.58 -13.70 2.62
CA MET A 81 12.63 -13.16 3.60
C MET A 81 13.09 -11.80 4.14
N GLU A 82 14.39 -11.62 4.38
CA GLU A 82 14.97 -10.36 4.86
C GLU A 82 14.77 -9.23 3.85
N ALA A 83 14.95 -9.52 2.56
CA ALA A 83 14.68 -8.54 1.51
C ALA A 83 13.19 -8.16 1.52
N HIS A 84 12.29 -9.14 1.65
CA HIS A 84 10.86 -8.88 1.72
C HIS A 84 10.48 -8.00 2.91
N LEU A 85 11.06 -8.25 4.08
CA LEU A 85 10.84 -7.46 5.30
C LEU A 85 11.38 -6.04 5.19
N ALA A 86 12.52 -5.85 4.52
CA ALA A 86 13.08 -4.54 4.26
C ALA A 86 12.14 -3.71 3.35
N TYR A 87 11.63 -4.31 2.27
CA TYR A 87 10.65 -3.66 1.39
C TYR A 87 9.33 -3.39 2.10
N TYR A 88 8.84 -4.34 2.89
CA TYR A 88 7.66 -4.15 3.73
C TYR A 88 7.80 -2.89 4.59
N ARG A 89 8.85 -2.81 5.41
CA ARG A 89 9.10 -1.65 6.29
C ARG A 89 9.14 -0.34 5.48
N SER A 90 9.90 -0.30 4.40
CA SER A 90 10.04 0.91 3.59
C SER A 90 8.69 1.36 3.01
N ASN A 91 7.90 0.41 2.48
CA ASN A 91 6.61 0.70 1.88
C ASN A 91 5.57 1.14 2.93
N ILE A 92 5.57 0.55 4.13
CA ILE A 92 4.70 1.00 5.24
C ILE A 92 5.03 2.44 5.63
N VAL A 93 6.31 2.79 5.78
CA VAL A 93 6.74 4.15 6.14
C VAL A 93 6.26 5.17 5.09
N SER A 94 6.43 4.87 3.79
CA SER A 94 5.93 5.74 2.72
C SER A 94 4.39 5.82 2.70
N ALA A 95 3.69 4.70 2.83
CA ALA A 95 2.23 4.66 2.87
C ALA A 95 1.66 5.48 4.05
N MET A 96 2.30 5.45 5.22
CA MET A 96 1.86 6.22 6.38
C MET A 96 1.90 7.74 6.15
N GLN A 97 2.72 8.22 5.22
CA GLN A 97 2.69 9.63 4.81
C GLN A 97 1.37 10.03 4.17
N MET A 98 0.52 9.10 3.72
CA MET A 98 -0.82 9.39 3.20
C MET A 98 -1.91 9.47 4.29
N GLU A 99 -1.58 9.19 5.56
CA GLU A 99 -2.55 9.02 6.65
C GLU A 99 -3.69 8.02 6.30
N PRO A 100 -3.37 6.81 5.81
CA PRO A 100 -4.39 5.91 5.29
C PRO A 100 -5.28 5.36 6.41
N LEU A 101 -6.52 5.02 6.02
CA LEU A 101 -7.44 4.23 6.82
C LEU A 101 -6.87 2.82 7.05
N MET A 102 -6.30 2.24 6.00
CA MET A 102 -5.71 0.90 5.97
C MET A 102 -4.61 0.84 4.91
N ILE A 103 -3.63 -0.03 5.12
CA ILE A 103 -2.59 -0.37 4.14
C ILE A 103 -2.87 -1.80 3.68
N ASN A 104 -3.21 -1.96 2.40
CA ASN A 104 -3.41 -3.25 1.75
C ASN A 104 -2.07 -3.75 1.20
N VAL A 105 -1.50 -4.79 1.79
CA VAL A 105 -0.14 -5.26 1.54
C VAL A 105 -0.19 -6.55 0.74
N GLN A 106 0.32 -6.53 -0.49
CA GLN A 106 0.60 -7.77 -1.21
C GLN A 106 1.91 -8.34 -0.68
N SER A 107 1.85 -9.49 -0.02
CA SER A 107 3.01 -10.09 0.64
C SER A 107 3.14 -11.59 0.42
N GLY A 108 4.24 -12.15 0.91
CA GLY A 108 4.56 -13.58 0.78
C GLY A 108 5.30 -13.93 -0.51
N CYS A 109 5.66 -15.21 -0.61
CA CYS A 109 6.28 -15.81 -1.77
C CYS A 109 5.80 -17.26 -1.94
N ASP A 110 5.33 -17.62 -3.14
CA ASP A 110 4.69 -18.91 -3.41
C ASP A 110 5.60 -20.14 -3.19
N HIS A 111 6.92 -19.95 -3.20
CA HIS A 111 7.89 -21.05 -3.02
C HIS A 111 8.36 -21.22 -1.56
N TRP A 112 7.91 -20.38 -0.62
CA TRP A 112 8.24 -20.53 0.79
C TRP A 112 7.50 -21.72 1.40
N THR A 113 8.18 -22.39 2.33
CA THR A 113 7.56 -23.36 3.23
C THR A 113 6.55 -22.68 4.16
N GLU A 114 5.72 -23.49 4.81
CA GLU A 114 4.77 -22.98 5.81
C GLU A 114 5.49 -22.28 6.97
N ASP A 115 6.59 -22.86 7.48
CA ASP A 115 7.39 -22.27 8.55
C ASP A 115 7.99 -20.92 8.15
N GLU A 116 8.49 -20.79 6.92
CA GLU A 116 8.99 -19.52 6.39
C GLU A 116 7.86 -18.48 6.26
N CYS A 117 6.67 -18.88 5.83
CA CYS A 117 5.51 -17.99 5.80
C CYS A 117 5.15 -17.50 7.20
N ILE A 118 5.10 -18.41 8.19
CA ILE A 118 4.79 -18.08 9.59
C ILE A 118 5.83 -17.10 10.15
N GLU A 119 7.11 -17.38 9.94
CA GLU A 119 8.20 -16.53 10.40
C GLU A 119 8.12 -15.13 9.76
N PHE A 120 7.87 -15.07 8.45
CA PHE A 120 7.70 -13.80 7.74
C PHE A 120 6.56 -12.96 8.34
N TYR A 121 5.36 -13.54 8.48
CA TYR A 121 4.21 -12.80 9.02
C TYR A 121 4.42 -12.39 10.48
N TRP A 122 5.07 -13.23 11.31
CA TRP A 122 5.45 -12.83 12.67
C TRP A 122 6.35 -11.60 12.68
N LYS A 123 7.38 -11.57 11.83
CA LYS A 123 8.29 -10.43 11.71
C LYS A 123 7.57 -9.18 11.17
N THR A 124 6.56 -9.32 10.31
CA THR A 124 5.75 -8.15 9.90
C THR A 124 4.96 -7.55 11.07
N LEU A 125 4.45 -8.37 11.99
CA LEU A 125 3.76 -7.89 13.19
C LEU A 125 4.71 -7.17 14.15
N GLU A 126 5.96 -7.64 14.28
CA GLU A 126 7.00 -6.93 15.04
C GLU A 126 7.29 -5.55 14.43
N ILE A 127 7.44 -5.47 13.10
CA ILE A 127 7.62 -4.21 12.37
C ILE A 127 6.42 -3.28 12.59
N ASP A 128 5.19 -3.79 12.54
CA ASP A 128 3.99 -3.00 12.76
C ASP A 128 3.94 -2.40 14.18
N CYS A 129 4.38 -3.16 15.18
CA CYS A 129 4.50 -2.68 16.55
C CYS A 129 5.54 -1.57 16.66
N GLU A 130 6.72 -1.75 16.05
CA GLU A 130 7.79 -0.75 16.06
C GLU A 130 7.41 0.54 15.34
N LEU A 131 6.65 0.45 14.25
CA LEU A 131 6.19 1.60 13.47
C LEU A 131 4.91 2.23 14.03
N GLY A 132 4.26 1.61 15.02
CA GLY A 132 3.01 2.10 15.61
C GLY A 132 1.81 2.00 14.67
N VAL A 133 1.79 0.98 13.80
CA VAL A 133 0.75 0.76 12.77
C VAL A 133 -0.06 -0.52 12.97
N VAL A 134 0.02 -1.13 14.16
CA VAL A 134 -0.73 -2.34 14.51
C VAL A 134 -2.22 -2.19 14.14
N GLY A 135 -2.73 -3.14 13.36
CA GLY A 135 -4.12 -3.16 12.90
C GLY A 135 -4.42 -2.25 11.68
N LYS A 136 -3.41 -1.57 11.12
CA LYS A 136 -3.56 -0.82 9.86
C LYS A 136 -3.12 -1.61 8.63
N ALA A 137 -2.10 -2.46 8.75
CA ALA A 137 -1.67 -3.33 7.66
C ALA A 137 -2.60 -4.55 7.55
N SER A 138 -3.01 -4.86 6.33
CA SER A 138 -3.80 -6.05 5.98
C SER A 138 -3.06 -6.79 4.87
N PHE A 139 -3.00 -8.12 4.95
CA PHE A 139 -2.30 -8.99 4.01
C PHE A 139 -3.27 -9.78 3.12
#